data_AF-A0A672GSL4-F1
#
_entry.id   AF-A0A672GSL4-F1
#
_cell.length_a   1.000
_cell.length_b   1.000
_cell.length_c   1.000
_cell.angle_alpha   90.00
_cell.angle_beta   90.00
_cell.angle_gamma   90.00
#
_symmetry.space_group_name_H-M   'P 1'
#
loop_
_entity.id
_entity.type
_entity.pdbx_description
1 polymer ?
#
loop_
_entity_poly.entity_id
_entity_poly.type
_entity_poly.pdbx_seq_one_letter_code
_entity_poly.pdbx_strand_id
1 'polypeptide(L)'
;MAQLVECVPNFSEGRNQQVIDAIAAAISDTAGCSLLDVDPGASTNRTVYTFVGSPEAVVQGALNAAQRAFELIDMSRHKGEHPRTGALDVCPFVPVQNVTMDDCVRCAEDFGRRLADALHVPVYLYGEAARTERRRNLPTVRAGEYEALPEKLKQVEWAPDFGPAHFVPSWGATVTGARKFLIAYNVNLIGTKEQAHRIALDVREQGRGKDQPGLLKKVQGMGWYLDEANVAQVSTNILDFELTPLHAVYEEICRDAEELKLPVVGSQIVGLIPLKALLDTADFYIRRDGLFIIEEEHKVRLVVSKLGLDSLVPASRMPGGRGLWLRRSLVAARTPAPGGGSVSAAIAAMGAALAAMVGQMTYGKRQFQDLDAVMRKLIPPFHHAAQQLLHMVDADASAFNQYMQKGEGPRLQRLAAPAGRRQGTGGGGLWSVLQCEDQPEGRDGRRLQSCGKCVRPDVHGPSSSALTPLSVSFRRRRRRPRRCCARRRRVPLPFSPVLTRDNKVLTLKRLCGCYGNVSLFLSMVINRLRKQPVTWLGLTLTLLYADPSSFLHSATMSWTVSGESSHTLILVFNHRLLPIFVA
;
A
#
# COMPACT_ATOMS: atom_id res chain seq x y z
N MET A 1 -13.05 7.60 -10.35
CA MET A 1 -12.14 6.71 -9.61
C MET A 1 -12.76 6.42 -8.26
N ALA A 2 -12.47 5.27 -7.63
CA ALA A 2 -13.04 4.96 -6.32
C ALA A 2 -12.50 5.93 -5.25
N GLN A 3 -13.39 6.39 -4.37
CA GLN A 3 -13.04 7.17 -3.18
C GLN A 3 -12.71 6.20 -2.06
N LEU A 4 -11.56 6.40 -1.40
CA LEU A 4 -11.10 5.54 -0.33
C LEU A 4 -10.75 6.38 0.90
N VAL A 5 -11.42 6.07 2.00
CA VAL A 5 -11.16 6.61 3.34
C VAL A 5 -10.70 5.46 4.22
N GLU A 6 -9.69 5.71 5.02
CA GLU A 6 -9.28 4.81 6.11
C GLU A 6 -9.96 5.26 7.40
N CYS A 7 -10.50 4.31 8.14
CA CYS A 7 -11.07 4.51 9.46
C CYS A 7 -10.31 3.64 10.45
N VAL A 8 -9.83 4.24 11.54
CA VAL A 8 -8.93 3.57 12.50
C VAL A 8 -9.48 3.62 13.93
N PRO A 9 -10.66 3.04 14.22
CA PRO A 9 -11.27 3.14 15.54
C PRO A 9 -10.47 2.39 16.61
N ASN A 10 -10.49 2.95 17.81
CA ASN A 10 -9.75 2.47 18.97
C ASN A 10 -10.72 2.06 20.05
N PHE A 11 -10.73 0.77 20.34
CA PHE A 11 -11.61 0.21 21.36
C PHE A 11 -10.81 -0.16 22.61
N SER A 12 -11.41 0.13 23.77
CA SER A 12 -10.86 -0.18 25.09
C SER A 12 -11.15 -1.64 25.46
N GLU A 13 -10.56 -2.55 24.71
CA GLU A 13 -10.51 -3.99 24.97
C GLU A 13 -9.29 -4.55 24.23
N GLY A 14 -8.44 -5.32 24.90
CA GLY A 14 -7.24 -5.93 24.29
C GLY A 14 -6.94 -7.33 24.79
N ARG A 15 -7.86 -7.95 25.56
CA ARG A 15 -7.67 -9.24 26.24
C ARG A 15 -8.74 -10.26 25.87
N ASN A 16 -9.99 -9.84 25.76
CA ASN A 16 -11.09 -10.73 25.45
C ASN A 16 -11.27 -10.91 23.94
N GLN A 17 -10.76 -12.03 23.42
CA GLN A 17 -10.83 -12.33 21.99
C GLN A 17 -12.26 -12.37 21.43
N GLN A 18 -13.25 -12.82 22.21
CA GLN A 18 -14.63 -12.89 21.75
C GLN A 18 -15.22 -11.50 21.47
N VAL A 19 -14.85 -10.51 22.30
CA VAL A 19 -15.26 -9.12 22.11
C VAL A 19 -14.55 -8.53 20.89
N ILE A 20 -13.25 -8.80 20.76
CA ILE A 20 -12.43 -8.33 19.63
C ILE A 20 -12.98 -8.85 18.30
N ASP A 21 -13.20 -10.16 18.22
CA ASP A 21 -13.72 -10.81 17.01
C ASP A 21 -15.14 -10.34 16.67
N ALA A 22 -15.99 -10.11 17.69
CA ALA A 22 -17.33 -9.60 17.48
C ALA A 22 -17.35 -8.19 16.88
N ILE A 23 -16.45 -7.31 17.33
CA ILE A 23 -16.29 -5.96 16.77
C ILE A 23 -15.70 -6.03 15.35
N ALA A 24 -14.69 -6.89 15.13
CA ALA A 24 -14.10 -7.11 13.81
C ALA A 24 -15.14 -7.63 12.79
N ALA A 25 -16.01 -8.56 13.21
CA ALA A 25 -17.08 -9.09 12.39
C ALA A 25 -18.10 -7.99 12.01
N ALA A 26 -18.50 -7.15 12.96
CA ALA A 26 -19.43 -6.04 12.70
C ALA A 26 -18.88 -5.06 11.63
N ILE A 27 -17.57 -4.82 11.61
CA ILE A 27 -16.91 -4.03 10.56
C ILE A 27 -16.91 -4.80 9.23
N SER A 28 -16.47 -6.06 9.24
CA SER A 28 -16.28 -6.88 8.04
C SER A 28 -17.59 -7.21 7.32
N ASP A 29 -18.67 -7.36 8.06
CA ASP A 29 -20.02 -7.63 7.54
C ASP A 29 -20.68 -6.37 6.95
N THR A 30 -20.08 -5.19 7.15
CA THR A 30 -20.59 -3.94 6.59
C THR A 30 -20.25 -3.83 5.10
N ALA A 31 -21.29 -3.78 4.27
CA ALA A 31 -21.13 -3.65 2.82
C ALA A 31 -20.29 -2.41 2.43
N GLY A 32 -19.25 -2.64 1.63
CA GLY A 32 -18.36 -1.58 1.16
C GLY A 32 -17.16 -1.27 2.07
N CYS A 33 -17.04 -1.95 3.21
CA CYS A 33 -15.86 -1.91 4.06
C CYS A 33 -14.95 -3.12 3.79
N SER A 34 -13.64 -2.91 3.90
CA SER A 34 -12.63 -3.96 3.94
C SER A 34 -11.81 -3.79 5.21
N LEU A 35 -11.97 -4.71 6.16
CA LEU A 35 -11.12 -4.80 7.33
C LEU A 35 -9.72 -5.22 6.89
N LEU A 36 -8.72 -4.40 7.19
CA LEU A 36 -7.33 -4.61 6.78
C LEU A 36 -6.49 -5.21 7.91
N ASP A 37 -6.72 -4.74 9.14
CA ASP A 37 -5.92 -5.13 10.29
C ASP A 37 -6.69 -5.00 11.61
N VAL A 38 -6.32 -5.83 12.58
CA VAL A 38 -6.80 -5.81 13.97
C VAL A 38 -5.61 -6.06 14.87
N ASP A 39 -5.22 -5.04 15.63
CA ASP A 39 -4.02 -5.04 16.47
C ASP A 39 -4.40 -4.91 17.96
N PRO A 40 -4.59 -6.04 18.66
CA PRO A 40 -4.90 -6.06 20.09
C PRO A 40 -3.63 -6.03 20.96
N GLY A 41 -3.58 -5.12 21.94
CA GLY A 41 -2.54 -5.08 22.96
C GLY A 41 -3.07 -5.45 24.35
N ALA A 42 -2.53 -6.51 24.96
CA ALA A 42 -2.99 -7.03 26.25
C ALA A 42 -2.61 -6.14 27.44
N SER A 43 -1.36 -5.64 27.46
CA SER A 43 -0.88 -4.67 28.46
C SER A 43 -1.54 -3.29 28.29
N THR A 44 -1.66 -2.80 27.05
CA THR A 44 -2.36 -1.54 26.74
C THR A 44 -3.86 -1.63 26.93
N ASN A 45 -4.42 -2.85 26.96
CA ASN A 45 -5.84 -3.19 26.99
C ASN A 45 -6.65 -2.36 25.98
N ARG A 46 -6.14 -2.32 24.75
CA ARG A 46 -6.72 -1.57 23.63
C ARG A 46 -6.54 -2.39 22.35
N THR A 47 -7.53 -2.34 21.48
CA THR A 47 -7.44 -2.88 20.12
C THR A 47 -7.64 -1.76 19.12
N VAL A 48 -6.73 -1.69 18.15
CA VAL A 48 -6.82 -0.80 17.00
C VAL A 48 -7.36 -1.60 15.82
N TYR A 49 -8.46 -1.15 15.23
CA TYR A 49 -8.99 -1.76 14.00
C TYR A 49 -8.67 -0.82 12.86
N THR A 50 -8.25 -1.36 11.73
CA THR A 50 -7.97 -0.56 10.52
C THR A 50 -8.78 -1.11 9.38
N PHE A 51 -9.64 -0.28 8.80
CA PHE A 51 -10.44 -0.66 7.64
C PHE A 51 -10.59 0.49 6.65
N VAL A 52 -10.88 0.14 5.41
CA VAL A 52 -11.03 1.11 4.31
C VAL A 52 -12.35 0.91 3.57
N GLY A 53 -12.87 1.99 2.99
CA GLY A 53 -14.10 1.96 2.21
C GLY A 53 -14.45 3.31 1.59
N SER A 54 -15.63 3.42 0.99
CA SER A 54 -16.18 4.71 0.58
C SER A 54 -16.56 5.55 1.81
N PRO A 55 -16.64 6.89 1.70
CA PRO A 55 -17.00 7.79 2.81
C PRO A 55 -18.25 7.34 3.61
N GLU A 56 -19.31 6.91 2.91
CA GLU A 56 -20.54 6.45 3.56
C GLU A 56 -20.39 5.06 4.19
N ALA A 57 -19.70 4.14 3.52
CA ALA A 57 -19.49 2.78 4.02
C ALA A 57 -18.67 2.79 5.31
N VAL A 58 -17.59 3.59 5.37
CA VAL A 58 -16.74 3.62 6.55
C VAL A 58 -17.45 4.18 7.78
N VAL A 59 -18.32 5.18 7.60
CA VAL A 59 -19.15 5.70 8.69
C VAL A 59 -20.12 4.63 9.19
N GLN A 60 -20.75 3.88 8.28
CA GLN A 60 -21.63 2.78 8.66
C GLN A 60 -20.88 1.66 9.40
N GLY A 61 -19.68 1.31 8.93
CA GLY A 61 -18.84 0.29 9.57
C GLY A 61 -18.42 0.70 10.98
N ALA A 62 -18.03 1.96 11.16
CA ALA A 62 -17.69 2.51 12.46
C ALA A 62 -18.89 2.50 13.42
N LEU A 63 -20.11 2.83 12.94
CA LEU A 63 -21.33 2.80 13.75
C LEU A 63 -21.71 1.36 14.17
N ASN A 64 -21.66 0.41 13.25
CA ASN A 64 -21.94 -1.00 13.55
C ASN A 64 -20.96 -1.56 14.59
N ALA A 65 -19.67 -1.23 14.45
CA ALA A 65 -18.63 -1.58 15.42
C ALA A 65 -18.90 -0.96 16.80
N ALA A 66 -19.28 0.32 16.84
CA ALA A 66 -19.59 1.02 18.09
C ALA A 66 -20.83 0.45 18.79
N GLN A 67 -21.89 0.12 18.05
CA GLN A 67 -23.09 -0.54 18.59
C GLN A 67 -22.74 -1.89 19.21
N ARG A 68 -21.92 -2.69 18.51
CA ARG A 68 -21.50 -3.99 19.03
C ARG A 68 -20.63 -3.86 20.27
N ALA A 69 -19.72 -2.90 20.30
CA ALA A 69 -18.90 -2.61 21.47
C ALA A 69 -19.73 -2.12 22.67
N PHE A 70 -20.82 -1.38 22.43
CA PHE A 70 -21.69 -0.85 23.49
C PHE A 70 -22.36 -1.97 24.30
N GLU A 71 -22.64 -3.11 23.66
CA GLU A 71 -23.20 -4.30 24.30
C GLU A 71 -22.16 -5.12 25.08
N LEU A 72 -20.89 -5.05 24.68
CA LEU A 72 -19.86 -6.00 25.08
C LEU A 72 -18.80 -5.42 26.01
N ILE A 73 -18.57 -4.11 25.98
CA ILE A 73 -17.55 -3.42 26.77
C ILE A 73 -18.20 -2.67 27.93
N ASP A 74 -17.65 -2.86 29.13
CA ASP A 74 -18.01 -2.11 30.34
C ASP A 74 -16.79 -1.34 30.86
N MET A 75 -16.75 -0.03 30.56
CA MET A 75 -15.66 0.86 30.97
C MET A 75 -15.49 0.99 32.48
N SER A 76 -16.52 0.70 33.29
CA SER A 76 -16.39 0.76 34.76
C SER A 76 -15.40 -0.27 35.31
N ARG A 77 -15.09 -1.31 34.52
CA ARG A 77 -14.14 -2.38 34.86
C ARG A 77 -12.84 -2.30 34.06
N HIS A 78 -12.75 -1.39 33.10
CA HIS A 78 -11.61 -1.29 32.20
C HIS A 78 -10.41 -0.58 32.86
N LYS A 79 -9.25 -1.23 32.76
CA LYS A 79 -7.93 -0.67 33.10
C LYS A 79 -6.89 -1.14 32.10
N GLY A 80 -6.00 -0.25 31.67
CA GLY A 80 -4.88 -0.55 30.78
C GLY A 80 -3.81 0.53 30.85
N GLU A 81 -2.60 0.22 30.40
CA GLU A 81 -1.47 1.16 30.39
C GLU A 81 -1.67 2.32 29.40
N HIS A 82 -2.51 2.12 28.38
CA HIS A 82 -2.82 3.17 27.41
C HIS A 82 -3.93 4.09 27.97
N PRO A 83 -3.74 5.42 27.96
CA PRO A 83 -4.77 6.36 28.39
C PRO A 83 -6.08 6.09 27.64
N ARG A 84 -7.25 6.34 28.22
CA ARG A 84 -8.54 6.12 27.54
C ARG A 84 -9.67 6.93 28.16
N THR A 85 -10.64 7.36 27.35
CA THR A 85 -11.85 8.05 27.84
C THR A 85 -13.14 7.28 27.60
N GLY A 86 -13.16 6.27 26.73
CA GLY A 86 -14.38 5.52 26.48
C GLY A 86 -14.17 4.20 25.76
N ALA A 87 -15.22 3.39 25.69
CA ALA A 87 -15.20 2.06 25.07
C ALA A 87 -14.77 2.13 23.60
N LEU A 88 -15.30 3.12 22.86
CA LEU A 88 -14.68 3.64 21.64
C LEU A 88 -14.01 4.97 22.01
N ASP A 89 -12.70 4.94 22.23
CA ASP A 89 -11.94 6.09 22.70
C ASP A 89 -11.75 7.14 21.60
N VAL A 90 -11.21 6.74 20.45
CA VAL A 90 -11.03 7.62 19.29
C VAL A 90 -11.34 6.91 17.97
N CYS A 91 -12.14 7.56 17.12
CA CYS A 91 -12.53 7.10 15.79
C CYS A 91 -12.15 8.16 14.72
N PRO A 92 -10.93 8.09 14.16
CA PRO A 92 -10.47 9.00 13.11
C PRO A 92 -10.80 8.51 11.69
N PHE A 93 -11.06 9.47 10.81
CA PHE A 93 -11.17 9.29 9.37
C PHE A 93 -9.97 9.94 8.66
N VAL A 94 -9.32 9.19 7.76
CA VAL A 94 -8.09 9.58 7.09
C VAL A 94 -8.26 9.48 5.58
N PRO A 95 -7.90 10.52 4.79
CA PRO A 95 -8.01 10.47 3.35
C PRO A 95 -6.92 9.54 2.77
N VAL A 96 -7.32 8.55 1.95
CA VAL A 96 -6.38 7.62 1.29
C VAL A 96 -6.30 7.89 -0.20
N GLN A 97 -7.44 7.88 -0.91
CA GLN A 97 -7.44 8.01 -2.36
C GLN A 97 -8.67 8.75 -2.88
N ASN A 98 -8.46 9.80 -3.69
CA ASN A 98 -9.54 10.62 -4.29
C ASN A 98 -10.54 11.19 -3.27
N VAL A 99 -10.05 11.48 -2.06
CA VAL A 99 -10.84 12.05 -0.96
C VAL A 99 -10.06 13.21 -0.35
N THR A 100 -10.75 14.30 -0.07
CA THR A 100 -10.17 15.50 0.54
C THR A 100 -10.24 15.43 2.07
N MET A 101 -9.50 16.29 2.76
CA MET A 101 -9.64 16.40 4.22
C MET A 101 -11.06 16.81 4.64
N ASP A 102 -11.69 17.71 3.87
CA ASP A 102 -13.06 18.18 4.14
C ASP A 102 -14.09 17.05 4.02
N ASP A 103 -13.89 16.12 3.09
CA ASP A 103 -14.72 14.91 3.02
C ASP A 103 -14.60 14.07 4.30
N CYS A 104 -13.38 13.89 4.82
CA CYS A 104 -13.15 13.16 6.06
C CYS A 104 -13.72 13.90 7.28
N VAL A 105 -13.68 15.24 7.30
CA VAL A 105 -14.34 16.05 8.34
C VAL A 105 -15.83 15.79 8.33
N ARG A 106 -16.47 15.77 7.15
CA ARG A 106 -17.89 15.43 7.02
C ARG A 106 -18.21 14.02 7.50
N CYS A 107 -17.34 13.04 7.24
CA CYS A 107 -17.48 11.69 7.80
C CYS A 107 -17.44 11.70 9.33
N ALA A 108 -16.52 12.44 9.93
CA ALA A 108 -16.41 12.55 11.39
C ALA A 108 -17.65 13.21 12.01
N GLU A 109 -18.16 14.27 11.38
CA GLU A 109 -19.39 14.94 11.83
C GLU A 109 -20.62 14.02 11.71
N ASP A 110 -20.77 13.30 10.58
CA ASP A 110 -21.90 12.39 10.39
C ASP A 110 -21.85 11.21 11.36
N PHE A 111 -20.66 10.60 11.52
CA PHE A 111 -20.42 9.55 12.50
C PHE A 111 -20.74 10.04 13.92
N GLY A 112 -20.20 11.20 14.32
CA GLY A 112 -20.37 11.73 15.67
C GLY A 112 -21.82 12.02 16.02
N ARG A 113 -22.57 12.64 15.10
CA ARG A 113 -24.01 12.90 15.26
C ARG A 113 -24.80 11.59 15.38
N ARG A 114 -24.62 10.66 14.44
CA ARG A 114 -25.38 9.41 14.41
C ARG A 114 -25.06 8.49 15.59
N LEU A 115 -23.80 8.48 16.04
CA LEU A 115 -23.38 7.74 17.23
C LEU A 115 -24.06 8.30 18.49
N ALA A 116 -24.04 9.62 18.65
CA ALA A 116 -24.68 10.29 19.77
C ALA A 116 -26.20 10.05 19.79
N ASP A 117 -26.86 10.11 18.63
CA ASP A 117 -28.31 9.86 18.52
C ASP A 117 -28.66 8.39 18.83
N ALA A 118 -27.81 7.44 18.41
CA ALA A 118 -28.06 6.02 18.62
C ALA A 118 -27.79 5.57 20.07
N LEU A 119 -26.67 6.00 20.65
CA LEU A 119 -26.19 5.50 21.94
C LEU A 119 -26.41 6.47 23.11
N HIS A 120 -26.82 7.72 22.85
CA HIS A 120 -27.02 8.77 23.85
C HIS A 120 -25.77 9.06 24.69
N VAL A 121 -24.60 9.04 24.03
CA VAL A 121 -23.27 9.23 24.65
C VAL A 121 -22.66 10.58 24.27
N PRO A 122 -21.79 11.17 25.11
CA PRO A 122 -21.08 12.40 24.78
C PRO A 122 -20.00 12.14 23.72
N VAL A 123 -20.02 12.91 22.64
CA VAL A 123 -19.05 12.82 21.53
C VAL A 123 -18.35 14.15 21.31
N TYR A 124 -17.02 14.12 21.18
CA TYR A 124 -16.18 15.28 20.91
C TYR A 124 -15.55 15.21 19.52
N LEU A 125 -15.45 16.35 18.85
CA LEU A 125 -14.69 16.48 17.61
C LEU A 125 -13.25 16.90 17.85
N TYR A 126 -12.29 16.22 17.20
CA TYR A 126 -10.86 16.52 17.30
C TYR A 126 -10.17 16.63 15.94
N GLY A 127 -8.88 17.01 15.95
CA GLY A 127 -8.08 17.14 14.74
C GLY A 127 -8.61 18.22 13.82
N GLU A 128 -8.64 17.95 12.52
CA GLU A 128 -9.17 18.88 11.51
C GLU A 128 -10.69 19.08 11.61
N ALA A 129 -11.40 18.24 12.37
CA ALA A 129 -12.84 18.41 12.63
C ALA A 129 -13.13 19.21 13.92
N ALA A 130 -12.10 19.59 14.69
CA ALA A 130 -12.30 20.27 15.96
C ALA A 130 -12.92 21.66 15.77
N ARG A 131 -14.00 21.95 16.49
CA ARG A 131 -14.67 23.28 16.47
C ARG A 131 -13.90 24.37 17.23
N THR A 132 -12.99 23.95 18.11
CA THR A 132 -12.16 24.86 18.92
C THR A 132 -10.73 24.38 18.91
N GLU A 133 -9.78 25.32 18.93
CA GLU A 133 -8.35 24.98 18.87
C GLU A 133 -7.91 24.10 20.04
N ARG A 134 -8.53 24.26 21.22
CA ARG A 134 -8.28 23.44 22.41
C ARG A 134 -8.58 21.95 22.18
N ARG A 135 -9.54 21.62 21.31
CA ARG A 135 -9.96 20.24 21.02
C ARG A 135 -9.19 19.60 19.86
N ARG A 136 -8.35 20.37 19.16
CA ARG A 136 -7.56 19.86 18.03
C ARG A 136 -6.61 18.73 18.47
N ASN A 137 -6.05 18.83 19.67
CA ASN A 137 -5.10 17.87 20.21
C ASN A 137 -5.81 16.79 21.07
N LEU A 138 -5.70 15.52 20.66
CA LEU A 138 -6.37 14.39 21.30
C LEU A 138 -5.99 14.22 22.79
N PRO A 139 -4.70 14.24 23.19
CA PRO A 139 -4.28 14.30 24.59
C PRO A 139 -4.97 15.36 25.43
N THR A 140 -5.28 16.54 24.87
CA THR A 140 -5.99 17.60 25.60
C THR A 140 -7.43 17.20 25.88
N VAL A 141 -8.12 16.60 24.90
CA VAL A 141 -9.48 16.08 25.06
C VAL A 141 -9.51 14.93 26.07
N ARG A 142 -8.47 14.08 26.06
CA ARG A 142 -8.31 12.91 26.94
C ARG A 142 -7.73 13.21 28.32
N ALA A 143 -7.45 14.48 28.64
CA ALA A 143 -6.89 14.85 29.92
C ALA A 143 -7.80 14.38 31.07
N GLY A 144 -7.23 13.62 32.00
CA GLY A 144 -7.93 13.02 33.14
C GLY A 144 -8.68 11.71 32.81
N GLU A 145 -8.60 11.23 31.57
CA GLU A 145 -9.11 9.91 31.14
C GLU A 145 -10.61 9.70 31.44
N TYR A 146 -11.04 8.44 31.59
CA TYR A 146 -12.40 8.04 31.93
C TYR A 146 -12.84 8.60 33.30
N GLU A 147 -11.94 8.60 34.28
CA GLU A 147 -12.21 8.99 35.66
C GLU A 147 -12.57 10.48 35.81
N ALA A 148 -12.08 11.35 34.92
CA ALA A 148 -12.40 12.78 34.95
C ALA A 148 -13.72 13.14 34.27
N LEU A 149 -14.35 12.23 33.53
CA LEU A 149 -15.58 12.53 32.78
C LEU A 149 -16.77 12.99 33.65
N PRO A 150 -17.05 12.39 34.82
CA PRO A 150 -18.16 12.83 35.66
C PRO A 150 -18.10 14.31 36.06
N GLU A 151 -16.89 14.84 36.29
CA GLU A 151 -16.69 16.25 36.61
C GLU A 151 -16.52 17.13 35.37
N LYS A 152 -15.82 16.66 34.33
CA LYS A 152 -15.66 17.40 33.07
C LYS A 152 -17.00 17.68 32.40
N LEU A 153 -17.91 16.72 32.33
CA LEU A 153 -19.20 16.89 31.66
C LEU A 153 -20.12 17.92 32.34
N LYS A 154 -19.87 18.28 33.60
CA LYS A 154 -20.61 19.35 34.32
C LYS A 154 -20.15 20.75 33.90
N GLN A 155 -18.97 20.87 33.29
CA GLN A 155 -18.38 22.15 32.94
C GLN A 155 -18.84 22.58 31.54
N VAL A 156 -19.32 23.82 31.41
CA VAL A 156 -19.85 24.37 30.14
C VAL A 156 -18.78 24.35 29.03
N GLU A 157 -17.52 24.57 29.38
CA GLU A 157 -16.38 24.52 28.44
C GLU A 157 -16.13 23.13 27.82
N TRP A 158 -16.57 22.08 28.51
CA TRP A 158 -16.48 20.68 28.08
C TRP A 158 -17.82 20.14 27.62
N ALA A 159 -18.77 21.00 27.26
CA ALA A 159 -19.99 20.54 26.59
C ALA A 159 -19.62 19.74 25.31
N PRO A 160 -20.13 18.52 25.13
CA PRO A 160 -19.80 17.70 23.97
C PRO A 160 -20.28 18.36 22.67
N ASP A 161 -19.62 18.05 21.56
CA ASP A 161 -19.99 18.59 20.24
C ASP A 161 -21.29 17.95 19.73
N PHE A 162 -21.52 16.68 20.09
CA PHE A 162 -22.76 15.94 19.86
C PHE A 162 -23.14 15.10 21.09
N GLY A 163 -24.45 14.86 21.24
CA GLY A 163 -24.99 14.06 22.33
C GLY A 163 -25.17 14.83 23.64
N PRO A 164 -25.80 14.20 24.64
CA PRO A 164 -26.03 14.82 25.94
C PRO A 164 -24.74 14.91 26.75
N ALA A 165 -24.62 15.94 27.60
CA ALA A 165 -23.59 16.04 28.63
C ALA A 165 -23.88 15.10 29.82
N HIS A 166 -24.20 13.84 29.53
CA HIS A 166 -24.54 12.81 30.50
C HIS A 166 -23.43 11.76 30.57
N PHE A 167 -23.02 11.39 31.78
CA PHE A 167 -22.01 10.36 31.98
C PHE A 167 -22.64 8.97 31.90
N VAL A 168 -22.19 8.17 30.94
CA VAL A 168 -22.62 6.78 30.75
C VAL A 168 -21.52 5.83 31.26
N PRO A 169 -21.67 5.18 32.42
CA PRO A 169 -20.58 4.41 33.04
C PRO A 169 -20.02 3.26 32.21
N SER A 170 -20.87 2.56 31.44
CA SER A 170 -20.41 1.47 30.58
C SER A 170 -19.58 1.96 29.37
N TRP A 171 -19.75 3.22 28.96
CA TRP A 171 -19.19 3.73 27.71
C TRP A 171 -18.12 4.81 27.89
N GLY A 172 -18.29 5.74 28.83
CA GLY A 172 -17.46 6.94 28.92
C GLY A 172 -17.81 7.96 27.83
N ALA A 173 -16.78 8.49 27.14
CA ALA A 173 -16.93 9.47 26.07
C ALA A 173 -16.10 9.08 24.83
N THR A 174 -16.65 9.39 23.66
CA THR A 174 -16.01 9.10 22.38
C THR A 174 -15.46 10.35 21.73
N VAL A 175 -14.29 10.23 21.11
CA VAL A 175 -13.69 11.29 20.28
C VAL A 175 -13.72 10.85 18.82
N THR A 176 -14.16 11.71 17.91
CA THR A 176 -14.09 11.44 16.46
C THR A 176 -13.54 12.64 15.72
N GLY A 177 -12.90 12.42 14.58
CA GLY A 177 -12.28 13.52 13.84
C GLY A 177 -11.66 13.09 12.54
N ALA A 178 -11.07 14.06 11.86
CA ALA A 178 -10.31 13.84 10.64
C ALA A 178 -8.86 14.29 10.85
N ARG A 179 -7.93 13.56 10.23
CA ARG A 179 -6.50 13.85 10.34
C ARG A 179 -5.75 13.28 9.14
N LYS A 180 -4.50 13.74 8.98
CA LYS A 180 -3.54 13.07 8.11
C LYS A 180 -3.19 11.67 8.62
N PHE A 181 -2.60 10.87 7.75
CA PHE A 181 -2.08 9.56 8.10
C PHE A 181 -1.07 9.70 9.24
N LEU A 182 -1.25 8.91 10.29
CA LEU A 182 -0.41 8.90 11.48
C LEU A 182 0.30 7.56 11.57
N ILE A 183 1.59 7.59 11.88
CA ILE A 183 2.36 6.38 12.12
C ILE A 183 2.53 6.21 13.63
N ALA A 184 1.92 5.16 14.18
CA ALA A 184 2.15 4.76 15.56
C ALA A 184 3.41 3.88 15.60
N TYR A 185 4.47 4.40 16.21
CA TYR A 185 5.80 3.84 16.16
C TYR A 185 6.42 3.75 17.54
N ASN A 186 6.72 2.53 17.98
CA ASN A 186 7.28 2.26 19.30
C ASN A 186 8.73 1.81 19.14
N VAL A 187 9.65 2.41 19.89
CA VAL A 187 11.06 1.98 19.91
C VAL A 187 11.33 1.22 21.21
N ASN A 188 11.90 0.03 21.08
CA ASN A 188 12.12 -0.89 22.20
C ASN A 188 13.45 -0.59 22.89
N LEU A 189 13.45 -0.52 24.21
CA LEU A 189 14.62 -0.25 25.04
C LEU A 189 14.72 -1.30 26.15
N ILE A 190 15.94 -1.78 26.43
CA ILE A 190 16.19 -2.49 27.70
C ILE A 190 16.46 -1.43 28.76
N GLY A 191 15.43 -1.12 29.55
CA GLY A 191 15.48 -0.12 30.59
C GLY A 191 14.19 -0.09 31.40
N THR A 192 13.99 0.99 32.16
CA THR A 192 12.77 1.18 32.95
C THR A 192 11.76 2.07 32.22
N LYS A 193 10.50 2.04 32.68
CA LYS A 193 9.42 2.91 32.18
C LYS A 193 9.80 4.39 32.32
N GLU A 194 10.43 4.77 33.42
CA GLU A 194 10.82 6.17 33.71
C GLU A 194 11.90 6.66 32.74
N GLN A 195 12.85 5.79 32.38
CA GLN A 195 13.89 6.10 31.41
C GLN A 195 13.31 6.25 29.99
N ALA A 196 12.46 5.31 29.58
CA ALA A 196 11.76 5.42 28.30
C ALA A 196 10.88 6.68 28.25
N HIS A 197 10.20 7.02 29.36
CA HIS A 197 9.38 8.22 29.44
C HIS A 197 10.22 9.50 29.38
N ARG A 198 11.41 9.51 29.98
CA ARG A 198 12.36 10.61 29.86
C ARG A 198 12.76 10.86 28.41
N ILE A 199 13.12 9.81 27.65
CA ILE A 199 13.46 9.95 26.22
C ILE A 199 12.24 10.44 25.43
N ALA A 200 11.05 9.91 25.70
CA ALA A 200 9.82 10.35 25.05
C ALA A 200 9.54 11.85 25.27
N LEU A 201 9.86 12.38 26.47
CA LEU A 201 9.72 13.80 26.80
C LEU A 201 10.67 14.68 25.99
N ASP A 202 11.88 14.22 25.70
CA ASP A 202 12.90 15.00 25.00
C ASP A 202 12.65 14.99 23.48
N VAL A 203 12.11 13.89 22.95
CA VAL A 203 11.81 13.73 21.51
C VAL A 203 10.51 14.41 21.09
N ARG A 204 9.44 14.33 21.90
CA ARG A 204 8.09 14.81 21.50
C ARG A 204 8.00 16.33 21.43
N GLU A 205 7.17 16.86 20.53
CA GLU A 205 7.05 18.32 20.28
C GLU A 205 6.71 19.13 21.54
N GLN A 206 5.80 18.61 22.38
CA GLN A 206 5.38 19.27 23.63
C GLN A 206 6.51 19.37 24.65
N GLY A 207 7.52 18.51 24.55
CA GLY A 207 8.62 18.46 25.49
C GLY A 207 8.19 18.11 26.91
N ARG A 208 8.88 18.72 27.88
CA ARG A 208 8.62 18.62 29.33
C ARG A 208 7.63 19.67 29.84
N GLY A 209 7.22 20.61 28.99
CA GLY A 209 6.33 21.70 29.34
C GLY A 209 6.38 22.82 28.29
N LYS A 210 5.58 23.87 28.48
CA LYS A 210 5.50 24.99 27.51
C LYS A 210 6.84 25.69 27.30
N ASP A 211 7.68 25.75 28.33
CA ASP A 211 8.96 26.47 28.31
C ASP A 211 10.15 25.59 27.87
N GLN A 212 9.93 24.29 27.73
CA GLN A 212 10.95 23.31 27.33
C GLN A 212 10.36 22.36 26.29
N PRO A 213 10.17 22.84 25.04
CA PRO A 213 9.71 21.99 23.94
C PRO A 213 10.77 20.93 23.60
N GLY A 214 10.32 19.80 23.09
CA GLY A 214 11.22 18.74 22.63
C GLY A 214 11.74 19.00 21.21
N LEU A 215 12.54 18.06 20.72
CA LEU A 215 13.30 18.21 19.50
C LEU A 215 12.44 18.10 18.23
N LEU A 216 11.59 17.08 18.15
CA LEU A 216 10.89 16.73 16.91
C LEU A 216 9.51 17.39 16.82
N LYS A 217 9.25 18.07 15.70
CA LYS A 217 7.93 18.65 15.40
C LYS A 217 6.96 17.56 14.97
N LYS A 218 5.67 17.74 15.24
CA LYS A 218 4.61 16.79 14.85
C LYS A 218 4.84 15.36 15.37
N VAL A 219 5.55 15.22 16.49
CA VAL A 219 5.73 13.97 17.20
C VAL A 219 5.10 14.09 18.58
N GLN A 220 4.24 13.14 18.92
CA GLN A 220 3.77 12.93 20.28
C GLN A 220 4.38 11.65 20.82
N GLY A 221 4.63 11.57 22.12
CA GLY A 221 5.22 10.36 22.67
C GLY A 221 5.10 10.24 24.18
N MET A 222 5.22 9.00 24.63
CA MET A 222 5.18 8.60 26.02
C MET A 222 5.99 7.30 26.21
N GLY A 223 6.61 7.14 27.38
CA GLY A 223 7.21 5.86 27.78
C GLY A 223 6.25 4.97 28.55
N TRP A 224 6.23 3.68 28.22
CA TRP A 224 5.54 2.63 28.98
C TRP A 224 6.39 1.35 29.06
N TYR A 225 5.89 0.36 29.79
CA TYR A 225 6.51 -0.96 29.92
C TYR A 225 5.54 -2.01 29.41
N LEU A 226 6.05 -2.97 28.62
CA LEU A 226 5.28 -4.12 28.16
C LEU A 226 5.62 -5.32 29.05
N ASP A 227 4.67 -5.75 29.87
CA ASP A 227 4.87 -6.89 30.78
C ASP A 227 5.05 -8.20 30.01
N GLU A 228 4.30 -8.41 28.93
CA GLU A 228 4.37 -9.62 28.09
C GLU A 228 5.72 -9.82 27.38
N ALA A 229 6.41 -8.72 27.06
CA ALA A 229 7.69 -8.74 26.36
C ALA A 229 8.88 -8.38 27.28
N ASN A 230 8.62 -8.04 28.54
CA ASN A 230 9.61 -7.62 29.54
C ASN A 230 10.55 -6.52 29.01
N VAL A 231 9.98 -5.51 28.34
CA VAL A 231 10.71 -4.45 27.63
C VAL A 231 10.06 -3.08 27.84
N ALA A 232 10.87 -2.04 27.98
CA ALA A 232 10.38 -0.66 27.98
C ALA A 232 10.25 -0.15 26.54
N GLN A 233 9.26 0.70 26.28
CA GLN A 233 9.07 1.29 24.96
C GLN A 233 8.93 2.80 25.03
N VAL A 234 9.58 3.47 24.09
CA VAL A 234 9.27 4.85 23.73
C VAL A 234 8.17 4.78 22.67
N SER A 235 6.93 4.93 23.09
CA SER A 235 5.80 4.97 22.17
C SER A 235 5.67 6.36 21.57
N THR A 236 5.67 6.44 20.25
CA THR A 236 5.54 7.70 19.51
C THR A 236 4.43 7.64 18.48
N ASN A 237 3.84 8.80 18.24
CA ASN A 237 2.83 9.05 17.23
C ASN A 237 3.38 10.14 16.31
N ILE A 238 3.74 9.74 15.10
CA ILE A 238 4.22 10.65 14.04
C ILE A 238 3.00 11.20 13.33
N LEU A 239 2.65 12.45 13.65
CA LEU A 239 1.44 13.12 13.13
C LEU A 239 1.58 13.53 11.66
N ASP A 240 2.81 13.75 11.20
CA ASP A 240 3.12 14.09 9.81
C ASP A 240 4.51 13.54 9.43
N PHE A 241 4.52 12.38 8.74
CA PHE A 241 5.75 11.70 8.36
C PHE A 241 6.52 12.41 7.23
N GLU A 242 5.88 13.35 6.52
CA GLU A 242 6.57 14.15 5.50
C GLU A 242 7.40 15.27 6.13
N LEU A 243 6.95 15.80 7.27
CA LEU A 243 7.70 16.78 8.04
C LEU A 243 8.76 16.14 8.94
N THR A 244 8.40 15.06 9.64
CA THR A 244 9.31 14.33 10.53
C THR A 244 9.32 12.86 10.13
N PRO A 245 10.32 12.43 9.34
CA PRO A 245 10.33 11.09 8.78
C PRO A 245 10.64 10.03 9.84
N LEU A 246 10.22 8.80 9.58
CA LEU A 246 10.34 7.67 10.51
C LEU A 246 11.78 7.45 11.02
N HIS A 247 12.77 7.50 10.13
CA HIS A 247 14.18 7.36 10.52
C HIS A 247 14.66 8.45 11.47
N ALA A 248 14.17 9.69 11.35
CA ALA A 248 14.58 10.77 12.26
C ALA A 248 14.11 10.48 13.68
N VAL A 249 12.89 9.96 13.85
CA VAL A 249 12.37 9.57 15.17
C VAL A 249 13.21 8.43 15.78
N TYR A 250 13.52 7.40 14.99
CA TYR A 250 14.33 6.28 15.47
C TYR A 250 15.75 6.69 15.85
N GLU A 251 16.44 7.43 14.97
CA GLU A 251 17.84 7.82 15.19
C GLU A 251 18.01 8.78 16.37
N GLU A 252 17.06 9.71 16.59
CA GLU A 252 17.10 10.58 17.76
C GLU A 252 16.82 9.81 19.06
N ILE A 253 15.89 8.84 19.05
CA ILE A 253 15.67 7.96 20.21
C ILE A 253 16.93 7.11 20.49
N CYS A 254 17.58 6.59 19.44
CA CYS A 254 18.86 5.87 19.59
C CYS A 254 19.93 6.74 20.22
N ARG A 255 20.06 8.00 19.77
CA ARG A 255 21.01 8.95 20.31
C ARG A 255 20.75 9.25 21.79
N ASP A 256 19.51 9.56 22.16
CA ASP A 256 19.13 9.84 23.55
C ASP A 256 19.34 8.61 24.45
N ALA A 257 19.06 7.40 23.93
CA ALA A 257 19.31 6.15 24.62
C ALA A 257 20.81 5.89 24.82
N GLU A 258 21.65 6.16 23.81
CA GLU A 258 23.11 6.06 23.90
C GLU A 258 23.69 7.01 24.96
N GLU A 259 23.19 8.24 25.05
CA GLU A 259 23.58 9.20 26.09
C GLU A 259 23.27 8.68 27.51
N LEU A 260 22.17 7.93 27.65
CA LEU A 260 21.77 7.26 28.89
C LEU A 260 22.37 5.86 29.08
N LYS A 261 23.18 5.38 28.11
CA LYS A 261 23.77 4.03 28.07
C LYS A 261 22.72 2.91 28.12
N LEU A 262 21.59 3.12 27.46
CA LEU A 262 20.49 2.17 27.33
C LEU A 262 20.53 1.54 25.93
N PRO A 263 20.49 0.21 25.80
CA PRO A 263 20.48 -0.42 24.48
C PRO A 263 19.08 -0.36 23.86
N VAL A 264 19.04 0.07 22.60
CA VAL A 264 17.85 -0.01 21.74
C VAL A 264 17.79 -1.39 21.09
N VAL A 265 16.64 -2.06 21.18
CA VAL A 265 16.44 -3.45 20.71
C VAL A 265 15.36 -3.53 19.64
N GLY A 266 15.47 -2.65 18.64
CA GLY A 266 14.55 -2.57 17.51
C GLY A 266 13.31 -1.73 17.81
N SER A 267 12.28 -1.93 17.00
CA SER A 267 11.07 -1.12 17.05
C SER A 267 9.85 -1.89 16.54
N GLN A 268 8.68 -1.29 16.69
CA GLN A 268 7.40 -1.84 16.30
C GLN A 268 6.54 -0.76 15.67
N ILE A 269 5.89 -1.09 14.55
CA ILE A 269 4.79 -0.30 13.99
C ILE A 269 3.50 -0.91 14.51
N VAL A 270 2.60 -0.05 15.01
CA VAL A 270 1.25 -0.44 15.44
C VAL A 270 0.28 -0.11 14.31
N GLY A 271 -0.41 -1.12 13.78
CA GLY A 271 -1.25 -1.00 12.59
C GLY A 271 -0.48 -0.86 11.26
N LEU A 272 -1.04 -0.07 10.33
CA LEU A 272 -0.50 0.09 8.97
C LEU A 272 0.43 1.31 8.86
N ILE A 273 1.36 1.24 7.90
CA ILE A 273 2.27 2.32 7.53
C ILE A 273 2.18 2.62 6.02
N PRO A 274 2.24 3.90 5.59
CA PRO A 274 2.29 4.23 4.18
C PRO A 274 3.62 3.76 3.58
N LEU A 275 3.57 3.13 2.40
CA LEU A 275 4.77 2.68 1.70
C LEU A 275 5.78 3.81 1.49
N LYS A 276 5.30 5.03 1.20
CA LYS A 276 6.15 6.23 1.05
C LYS A 276 7.06 6.46 2.27
N ALA A 277 6.53 6.35 3.49
CA ALA A 277 7.32 6.56 4.71
C ALA A 277 8.47 5.55 4.87
N LEU A 278 8.26 4.30 4.45
CA LEU A 278 9.30 3.27 4.40
C LEU A 278 10.32 3.57 3.30
N LEU A 279 9.89 3.98 2.11
CA LEU A 279 10.80 4.29 1.00
C LEU A 279 11.68 5.51 1.29
N ASP A 280 11.11 6.57 1.86
CA ASP A 280 11.86 7.77 2.26
C ASP A 280 12.93 7.43 3.31
N THR A 281 12.61 6.50 4.21
CA THR A 281 13.54 5.96 5.21
C THR A 281 14.63 5.08 4.58
N ALA A 282 14.28 4.26 3.59
CA ALA A 282 15.25 3.48 2.84
C ALA A 282 16.25 4.41 2.12
N ASP A 283 15.76 5.47 1.47
CA ASP A 283 16.59 6.42 0.74
C ASP A 283 17.51 7.23 1.67
N PHE A 284 17.10 7.48 2.92
CA PHE A 284 17.99 8.02 3.95
C PHE A 284 19.16 7.06 4.24
N TYR A 285 18.89 5.81 4.60
CA TYR A 285 19.93 4.84 4.93
C TYR A 285 20.83 4.49 3.73
N ILE A 286 20.26 4.43 2.52
CA ILE A 286 21.02 4.21 1.29
C ILE A 286 22.04 5.33 1.07
N ARG A 287 21.65 6.59 1.29
CA ARG A 287 22.55 7.75 1.16
C ARG A 287 23.58 7.79 2.29
N ARG A 288 23.16 7.59 3.54
CA ARG A 288 24.03 7.64 4.72
C ARG A 288 25.13 6.58 4.66
N ASP A 289 24.76 5.36 4.30
CA ASP A 289 25.66 4.20 4.33
C ASP A 289 26.33 3.93 2.95
N GLY A 290 26.08 4.75 1.93
CA GLY A 290 26.69 4.62 0.58
C GLY A 290 26.24 3.37 -0.19
N LEU A 291 25.04 2.86 0.09
CA LEU A 291 24.51 1.62 -0.47
C LEU A 291 24.00 1.83 -1.90
N PHE A 292 23.76 0.73 -2.60
CA PHE A 292 23.11 0.74 -3.91
C PHE A 292 22.01 -0.32 -3.94
N ILE A 293 20.78 0.14 -3.71
CA ILE A 293 19.58 -0.69 -3.67
C ILE A 293 18.52 -0.01 -4.55
N ILE A 294 18.02 -0.76 -5.54
CA ILE A 294 17.05 -0.25 -6.51
C ILE A 294 15.67 -0.87 -6.23
N GLU A 295 15.61 -2.19 -6.15
CA GLU A 295 14.37 -2.93 -5.97
C GLU A 295 13.63 -2.51 -4.70
N GLU A 296 12.34 -2.19 -4.85
CA GLU A 296 11.49 -1.69 -3.77
C GLU A 296 11.42 -2.68 -2.59
N GLU A 297 11.33 -3.98 -2.87
CA GLU A 297 11.32 -5.03 -1.86
C GLU A 297 12.61 -5.03 -1.01
N HIS A 298 13.77 -4.81 -1.64
CA HIS A 298 15.04 -4.71 -0.93
C HIS A 298 15.14 -3.43 -0.11
N LYS A 299 14.55 -2.31 -0.57
CA LYS A 299 14.44 -1.08 0.21
C LYS A 299 13.64 -1.29 1.48
N VAL A 300 12.47 -1.96 1.37
CA VAL A 300 11.66 -2.32 2.54
C VAL A 300 12.43 -3.24 3.48
N ARG A 301 13.10 -4.27 2.96
CA ARG A 301 13.92 -5.19 3.76
C ARG A 301 15.07 -4.49 4.48
N LEU A 302 15.73 -3.53 3.83
CA LEU A 302 16.76 -2.70 4.47
C LEU A 302 16.17 -1.96 5.68
N VAL A 303 15.02 -1.32 5.52
CA VAL A 303 14.38 -0.55 6.60
C VAL A 303 13.95 -1.45 7.74
N VAL A 304 13.33 -2.59 7.45
CA VAL A 304 12.97 -3.59 8.47
C VAL A 304 14.19 -4.00 9.29
N SER A 305 15.32 -4.27 8.64
CA SER A 305 16.55 -4.64 9.32
C SER A 305 17.20 -3.48 10.09
N LYS A 306 17.17 -2.24 9.56
CA LYS A 306 17.81 -1.08 10.19
C LYS A 306 17.07 -0.58 11.42
N LEU A 307 15.74 -0.58 11.35
CA LEU A 307 14.88 -0.15 12.45
C LEU A 307 14.53 -1.32 13.41
N GLY A 308 14.82 -2.56 13.03
CA GLY A 308 14.45 -3.75 13.80
C GLY A 308 12.94 -3.92 13.94
N LEU A 309 12.19 -3.70 12.84
CA LEU A 309 10.71 -3.77 12.82
C LEU A 309 10.17 -5.18 13.08
N ASP A 310 11.02 -6.19 12.98
CA ASP A 310 10.75 -7.61 13.20
C ASP A 310 11.00 -8.06 14.65
N SER A 311 11.34 -7.13 15.55
CA SER A 311 11.75 -7.43 16.93
C SER A 311 10.67 -8.11 17.79
N LEU A 312 9.39 -7.80 17.56
CA LEU A 312 8.26 -8.37 18.32
C LEU A 312 7.32 -9.21 17.46
N VAL A 313 7.01 -8.76 16.23
CA VAL A 313 6.14 -9.45 15.29
C VAL A 313 6.73 -9.32 13.87
N PRO A 314 6.69 -10.38 13.04
CA PRO A 314 7.18 -10.29 11.67
C PRO A 314 6.39 -9.25 10.85
N ALA A 315 7.09 -8.28 10.26
CA ALA A 315 6.47 -7.33 9.33
C ALA A 315 6.02 -8.06 8.06
N SER A 316 4.71 -8.06 7.77
CA SER A 316 4.15 -8.62 6.54
C SER A 316 3.68 -7.50 5.61
N ARG A 317 3.94 -7.66 4.31
CA ARG A 317 3.52 -6.69 3.29
C ARG A 317 2.21 -7.16 2.66
N MET A 318 1.22 -6.27 2.60
CA MET A 318 -0.03 -6.55 1.90
C MET A 318 0.23 -6.66 0.38
N PRO A 319 -0.33 -7.68 -0.30
CA PRO A 319 -0.18 -7.84 -1.74
C PRO A 319 -0.87 -6.68 -2.48
N GLY A 320 -0.10 -5.90 -3.23
CA GLY A 320 -0.62 -4.87 -4.12
C GLY A 320 -1.46 -5.47 -5.25
N GLY A 321 -2.44 -4.70 -5.72
CA GLY A 321 -3.27 -5.07 -6.88
C GLY A 321 -2.41 -5.44 -8.08
N ARG A 322 -2.67 -6.60 -8.69
CA ARG A 322 -1.91 -7.09 -9.84
C ARG A 322 -2.15 -6.16 -11.03
N GLY A 323 -1.11 -5.45 -11.44
CA GLY A 323 -1.09 -4.74 -12.72
C GLY A 323 -1.45 -5.68 -13.87
N LEU A 324 -2.19 -5.17 -14.86
CA LEU A 324 -2.64 -5.96 -15.98
C LEU A 324 -1.43 -6.28 -16.88
N TRP A 325 -0.73 -7.37 -16.58
CA TRP A 325 0.26 -7.91 -17.50
C TRP A 325 -0.43 -8.14 -18.84
N LEU A 326 0.10 -7.51 -19.89
CA LEU A 326 -0.45 -7.49 -21.23
C LEU A 326 -0.64 -8.93 -21.74
N ARG A 327 -1.79 -9.55 -21.47
CA ARG A 327 -2.10 -10.87 -22.01
C ARG A 327 -2.28 -10.69 -23.51
N ARG A 328 -1.43 -11.36 -24.29
CA ARG A 328 -1.44 -11.32 -25.76
C ARG A 328 -2.81 -11.59 -26.38
N SER A 329 -3.68 -12.33 -25.68
CA SER A 329 -5.07 -12.59 -26.08
C SER A 329 -6.02 -11.40 -25.92
N LEU A 330 -5.74 -10.44 -25.03
CA LEU A 330 -6.59 -9.27 -24.78
C LEU A 330 -6.44 -8.19 -25.85
N VAL A 331 -5.23 -7.99 -26.40
CA VAL A 331 -4.99 -6.99 -27.47
C VAL A 331 -5.59 -7.43 -28.80
N ALA A 332 -5.63 -8.75 -29.05
CA ALA A 332 -6.23 -9.31 -30.26
C ALA A 332 -7.75 -9.56 -30.14
N ALA A 333 -8.34 -9.26 -28.98
CA ALA A 333 -9.77 -9.41 -28.77
C ALA A 333 -10.56 -8.33 -29.52
N ARG A 334 -11.85 -8.58 -29.75
CA ARG A 334 -12.79 -7.57 -30.27
C ARG A 334 -13.21 -6.59 -29.15
N THR A 335 -12.24 -6.03 -28.45
CA THR A 335 -12.42 -5.01 -27.42
C THR A 335 -11.62 -3.77 -27.82
N PRO A 336 -12.13 -2.56 -27.54
CA PRO A 336 -11.47 -1.33 -27.98
C PRO A 336 -10.26 -0.94 -27.11
N ALA A 337 -10.12 -1.54 -25.91
CA ALA A 337 -8.94 -1.49 -25.05
C ALA A 337 -8.65 -2.92 -24.53
N PRO A 338 -7.37 -3.28 -24.28
CA PRO A 338 -6.13 -2.51 -24.51
C PRO A 338 -5.77 -2.35 -25.99
N GLY A 339 -5.26 -1.18 -26.37
CA GLY A 339 -5.04 -0.77 -27.77
C GLY A 339 -3.58 -0.48 -28.14
N GLY A 340 -3.37 0.28 -29.21
CA GLY A 340 -2.04 0.61 -29.72
C GLY A 340 -1.16 1.40 -28.73
N GLY A 341 -1.75 2.35 -27.98
CA GLY A 341 -1.05 3.12 -26.95
C GLY A 341 -0.50 2.23 -25.84
N SER A 342 -1.35 1.37 -25.28
CA SER A 342 -0.99 0.33 -24.30
C SER A 342 0.18 -0.54 -24.79
N VAL A 343 0.16 -0.98 -26.07
CA VAL A 343 1.24 -1.80 -26.64
C VAL A 343 2.54 -1.01 -26.80
N SER A 344 2.48 0.25 -27.25
CA SER A 344 3.65 1.11 -27.38
C SER A 344 4.33 1.36 -26.02
N ALA A 345 3.55 1.62 -24.98
CA ALA A 345 4.05 1.78 -23.61
C ALA A 345 4.73 0.48 -23.12
N ALA A 346 4.11 -0.68 -23.37
CA ALA A 346 4.70 -1.98 -23.01
C ALA A 346 6.02 -2.27 -23.76
N ILE A 347 6.13 -1.93 -25.05
CA ILE A 347 7.38 -2.10 -25.82
C ILE A 347 8.49 -1.20 -25.26
N ALA A 348 8.16 0.07 -24.97
CA ALA A 348 9.10 1.00 -24.39
C ALA A 348 9.57 0.53 -23.00
N ALA A 349 8.66 0.02 -22.16
CA ALA A 349 8.97 -0.54 -20.86
C ALA A 349 9.95 -1.73 -20.96
N MET A 350 9.73 -2.65 -21.91
CA MET A 350 10.64 -3.77 -22.17
C MET A 350 12.03 -3.28 -22.60
N GLY A 351 12.11 -2.25 -23.45
CA GLY A 351 13.37 -1.66 -23.88
C GLY A 351 14.17 -1.07 -22.71
N ALA A 352 13.51 -0.28 -21.86
CA ALA A 352 14.12 0.28 -20.65
C ALA A 352 14.55 -0.82 -19.66
N ALA A 353 13.73 -1.86 -19.49
CA ALA A 353 14.05 -3.00 -18.63
C ALA A 353 15.29 -3.78 -19.11
N LEU A 354 15.45 -3.97 -20.42
CA LEU A 354 16.64 -4.60 -20.99
C LEU A 354 17.91 -3.77 -20.75
N ALA A 355 17.83 -2.44 -20.87
CA ALA A 355 18.95 -1.55 -20.56
C ALA A 355 19.33 -1.63 -19.07
N ALA A 356 18.34 -1.62 -18.17
CA ALA A 356 18.56 -1.81 -16.75
C ALA A 356 19.19 -3.19 -16.44
N MET A 357 18.71 -4.26 -17.07
CA MET A 357 19.25 -5.61 -16.94
C MET A 357 20.73 -5.68 -17.34
N VAL A 358 21.11 -5.11 -18.48
CA VAL A 358 22.53 -5.10 -18.91
C VAL A 358 23.40 -4.32 -17.94
N GLY A 359 22.90 -3.19 -17.42
CA GLY A 359 23.59 -2.46 -16.35
C GLY A 359 23.79 -3.30 -15.09
N GLN A 360 22.74 -4.00 -14.63
CA GLN A 360 22.83 -4.93 -13.48
C GLN A 360 23.76 -6.13 -13.75
N MET A 361 23.81 -6.65 -14.97
CA MET A 361 24.73 -7.72 -15.36
C MET A 361 26.19 -7.27 -15.40
N THR A 362 26.43 -5.95 -15.48
CA THR A 362 27.77 -5.34 -15.43
C THR A 362 28.18 -5.01 -14.01
N TYR A 363 27.25 -4.46 -13.22
CA TYR A 363 27.45 -4.06 -11.82
C TYR A 363 27.83 -5.23 -10.90
N GLY A 364 28.76 -5.01 -9.96
CA GLY A 364 29.12 -5.97 -8.91
C GLY A 364 29.96 -7.16 -9.38
N LYS A 365 30.29 -7.25 -10.67
CA LYS A 365 31.25 -8.24 -11.19
C LYS A 365 32.66 -7.69 -11.07
N ARG A 366 33.56 -8.51 -10.51
CA ARG A 366 34.98 -8.18 -10.33
C ARG A 366 35.67 -7.66 -11.61
N GLN A 367 35.30 -8.20 -12.77
CA GLN A 367 35.87 -7.80 -14.06
C GLN A 367 35.49 -6.37 -14.51
N PHE A 368 34.45 -5.77 -13.91
CA PHE A 368 33.93 -4.45 -14.28
C PHE A 368 33.94 -3.47 -13.10
N GLN A 369 34.80 -3.71 -12.11
CA GLN A 369 34.87 -2.91 -10.89
C GLN A 369 35.13 -1.41 -11.16
N ASP A 370 35.92 -1.08 -12.19
CA ASP A 370 36.18 0.31 -12.57
C ASP A 370 34.93 1.03 -13.12
N LEU A 371 33.92 0.27 -13.55
CA LEU A 371 32.65 0.78 -14.08
C LEU A 371 31.55 0.88 -13.02
N ASP A 372 31.78 0.42 -11.79
CA ASP A 372 30.74 0.36 -10.74
C ASP A 372 30.10 1.73 -10.49
N ALA A 373 30.92 2.79 -10.37
CA ALA A 373 30.43 4.16 -10.16
C ALA A 373 29.57 4.68 -11.33
N VAL A 374 29.87 4.22 -12.56
CA VAL A 374 29.08 4.58 -13.76
C VAL A 374 27.77 3.80 -13.78
N MET A 375 27.82 2.49 -13.51
CA MET A 375 26.63 1.64 -13.46
C MET A 375 25.64 2.09 -12.37
N ARG A 376 26.13 2.49 -11.19
CA ARG A 376 25.29 3.05 -10.11
C ARG A 376 24.51 4.30 -10.53
N LYS A 377 25.01 5.06 -11.51
CA LYS A 377 24.31 6.24 -12.05
C LYS A 377 23.33 5.89 -13.18
N LEU A 378 23.68 4.92 -14.03
CA LEU A 378 22.91 4.61 -15.24
C LEU A 378 21.73 3.65 -15.01
N ILE A 379 21.84 2.70 -14.08
CA ILE A 379 20.78 1.70 -13.86
C ILE A 379 19.48 2.35 -13.33
N PRO A 380 19.49 3.23 -12.30
CA PRO A 380 18.25 3.73 -11.70
C PRO A 380 17.31 4.45 -12.68
N PRO A 381 17.77 5.35 -13.58
CA PRO A 381 16.91 5.98 -14.58
C PRO A 381 16.19 4.96 -15.48
N PHE A 382 16.89 3.92 -15.96
CA PHE A 382 16.28 2.91 -16.82
C PHE A 382 15.28 2.03 -16.05
N HIS A 383 15.59 1.65 -14.81
CA HIS A 383 14.69 0.89 -13.98
C HIS A 383 13.41 1.67 -13.67
N HIS A 384 13.54 2.96 -13.29
CA HIS A 384 12.40 3.81 -13.00
C HIS A 384 11.54 4.06 -14.24
N ALA A 385 12.17 4.34 -15.39
CA ALA A 385 11.45 4.50 -16.66
C ALA A 385 10.69 3.23 -17.05
N ALA A 386 11.27 2.04 -16.85
CA ALA A 386 10.59 0.77 -17.12
C ALA A 386 9.31 0.62 -16.28
N GLN A 387 9.35 0.97 -14.99
CA GLN A 387 8.17 0.92 -14.11
C GLN A 387 7.12 1.97 -14.49
N GLN A 388 7.52 3.22 -14.73
CA GLN A 388 6.60 4.27 -15.17
C GLN A 388 5.88 3.90 -16.46
N LEU A 389 6.62 3.38 -17.45
CA LEU A 389 6.05 2.95 -18.73
C LEU A 389 5.09 1.75 -18.60
N LEU A 390 5.32 0.86 -17.61
CA LEU A 390 4.35 -0.19 -17.28
C LEU A 390 3.05 0.39 -16.73
N HIS A 391 3.12 1.39 -15.84
CA HIS A 391 1.93 2.06 -15.30
C HIS A 391 1.14 2.79 -16.41
N MET A 392 1.83 3.30 -17.44
CA MET A 392 1.18 3.94 -18.58
C MET A 392 0.29 2.97 -19.40
N VAL A 393 0.53 1.66 -19.32
CA VAL A 393 -0.35 0.66 -19.96
C VAL A 393 -1.75 0.71 -19.36
N ASP A 394 -1.83 0.73 -18.02
CA ASP A 394 -3.10 0.81 -17.29
C ASP A 394 -3.72 2.21 -17.42
N ALA A 395 -2.88 3.26 -17.48
CA ALA A 395 -3.33 4.63 -17.70
C ALA A 395 -3.99 4.83 -19.07
N ASP A 396 -3.42 4.29 -20.15
CA ASP A 396 -3.99 4.34 -21.51
C ASP A 396 -5.35 3.63 -21.57
N ALA A 397 -5.43 2.41 -21.01
CA ALA A 397 -6.68 1.66 -20.94
C ALA A 397 -7.75 2.42 -20.15
N SER A 398 -7.38 3.03 -19.02
CA SER A 398 -8.27 3.82 -18.17
C SER A 398 -8.75 5.10 -18.86
N ALA A 399 -7.84 5.84 -19.52
CA ALA A 399 -8.15 7.06 -20.24
C ALA A 399 -9.12 6.80 -21.41
N PHE A 400 -8.88 5.71 -22.15
CA PHE A 400 -9.76 5.30 -23.25
C PHE A 400 -11.17 4.93 -22.75
N ASN A 401 -11.26 4.14 -21.67
CA ASN A 401 -12.55 3.78 -21.07
C ASN A 401 -13.34 5.01 -20.61
N GLN A 402 -12.66 5.99 -19.99
CA GLN A 402 -13.28 7.26 -19.59
C GLN A 402 -13.78 8.06 -20.80
N TYR A 403 -13.03 8.08 -21.91
CA TYR A 403 -13.46 8.72 -23.15
C TYR A 403 -14.72 8.06 -23.73
N MET A 404 -14.78 6.73 -23.77
CA MET A 404 -15.93 5.98 -24.26
C MET A 404 -17.18 6.25 -23.40
N GLN A 405 -17.07 6.20 -22.07
CA GLN A 405 -18.19 6.48 -21.16
C GLN A 405 -18.77 7.90 -21.35
N LYS A 406 -17.91 8.90 -21.59
CA LYS A 406 -18.36 10.28 -21.88
C LYS A 406 -18.97 10.43 -23.28
N GLY A 407 -18.64 9.55 -24.21
CA GLY A 407 -19.18 9.54 -25.58
C GLY A 407 -20.57 8.93 -25.72
N GLU A 408 -21.00 8.10 -24.76
CA GLU A 408 -22.26 7.33 -24.78
C GLU A 408 -23.45 8.01 -24.09
N GLY A 409 -23.30 9.25 -23.60
CA GLY A 409 -24.44 10.04 -23.07
C GLY A 409 -25.55 10.23 -24.13
N PRO A 410 -26.85 10.28 -23.72
CA PRO A 410 -27.97 10.17 -24.64
C PRO A 410 -27.96 11.27 -25.70
N ARG A 411 -27.86 10.88 -26.98
CA ARG A 411 -27.95 11.78 -28.15
C ARG A 411 -29.34 12.42 -28.33
N LEU A 412 -30.33 12.06 -27.51
CA LEU A 412 -31.76 12.33 -27.73
C LEU A 412 -32.27 13.70 -27.23
N GLN A 413 -31.43 14.60 -26.70
CA GLN A 413 -31.84 15.98 -26.38
C GLN A 413 -31.10 17.07 -27.19
N ARG A 414 -30.36 16.70 -28.24
CA ARG A 414 -29.52 17.66 -29.00
C ARG A 414 -30.20 18.36 -30.18
N LEU A 415 -31.52 18.30 -30.31
CA LEU A 415 -32.25 18.98 -31.40
C LEU A 415 -32.85 20.34 -31.02
N ALA A 416 -32.59 20.88 -29.83
CA ALA A 416 -33.13 22.18 -29.40
C ALA A 416 -32.09 23.10 -28.74
N ALA A 417 -30.94 23.37 -29.39
CA ALA A 417 -30.01 24.40 -28.92
C ALA A 417 -29.39 25.18 -30.09
N PRO A 418 -29.39 26.54 -30.05
CA PRO A 418 -28.88 27.36 -31.13
C PRO A 418 -27.34 27.27 -31.23
N ALA A 419 -26.82 27.55 -32.42
CA ALA A 419 -25.49 27.22 -32.92
C ALA A 419 -24.28 27.93 -32.27
N GLY A 420 -24.28 28.17 -30.95
CA GLY A 420 -23.24 28.91 -30.23
C GLY A 420 -22.33 28.11 -29.28
N ARG A 421 -22.63 26.83 -28.97
CA ARG A 421 -21.79 26.01 -28.07
C ARG A 421 -21.44 24.66 -28.71
N ARG A 422 -20.47 24.66 -29.62
CA ARG A 422 -19.92 23.43 -30.23
C ARG A 422 -18.56 22.99 -29.67
N GLN A 423 -17.99 23.68 -28.70
CA GLN A 423 -16.75 23.28 -28.04
C GLN A 423 -16.96 23.22 -26.53
N GLY A 424 -16.73 22.06 -25.90
CA GLY A 424 -16.73 22.01 -24.44
C GLY A 424 -16.71 20.64 -23.77
N THR A 425 -17.36 19.61 -24.31
CA THR A 425 -17.53 18.35 -23.56
C THR A 425 -16.69 17.17 -24.06
N GLY A 426 -16.31 17.14 -25.35
CA GLY A 426 -15.42 16.11 -25.90
C GLY A 426 -13.92 16.39 -25.69
N GLY A 427 -13.56 17.63 -25.38
CA GLY A 427 -12.17 18.07 -25.25
C GLY A 427 -11.45 17.38 -24.10
N GLY A 428 -12.00 17.41 -22.89
CA GLY A 428 -11.30 16.90 -21.70
C GLY A 428 -10.93 15.41 -21.76
N GLY A 429 -11.79 14.57 -22.34
CA GLY A 429 -11.50 13.14 -22.52
C GLY A 429 -10.49 12.86 -23.64
N LEU A 430 -10.47 13.66 -24.70
CA LEU A 430 -9.46 13.55 -25.75
C LEU A 430 -8.10 14.08 -25.28
N TRP A 431 -8.10 15.13 -24.45
CA TRP A 431 -6.90 15.66 -23.80
C TRP A 431 -6.27 14.63 -22.85
N SER A 432 -7.06 13.91 -22.04
CA SER A 432 -6.52 12.83 -21.19
C SER A 432 -5.96 11.65 -21.99
N VAL A 433 -6.59 11.29 -23.12
CA VAL A 433 -6.07 10.25 -24.05
C VAL A 433 -4.78 10.70 -24.75
N LEU A 434 -4.64 12.00 -25.06
CA LEU A 434 -3.45 12.53 -25.71
C LEU A 434 -2.29 12.79 -24.75
N GLN A 435 -2.57 13.11 -23.48
CA GLN A 435 -1.53 13.48 -22.53
C GLN A 435 -0.97 12.30 -21.74
N CYS A 436 -1.75 11.28 -21.35
CA CYS A 436 -1.27 10.14 -20.53
C CYS A 436 -0.16 10.51 -19.51
N GLU A 437 -0.27 11.69 -18.92
CA GLU A 437 0.65 12.29 -17.96
C GLU A 437 -0.21 12.70 -16.77
N ASP A 438 0.24 12.37 -15.56
CA ASP A 438 -0.34 12.90 -14.34
C ASP A 438 -0.16 14.41 -14.32
N GLN A 439 -1.26 15.17 -14.16
CA GLN A 439 -1.15 16.60 -13.94
C GLN A 439 -0.57 16.87 -12.54
N PRO A 440 0.51 17.65 -12.41
CA PRO A 440 0.92 18.15 -11.10
C PRO A 440 -0.10 19.20 -10.65
N GLU A 441 -0.65 19.02 -9.45
CA GLU A 441 -1.48 20.02 -8.81
C GLU A 441 -0.67 21.30 -8.51
N GLY A 442 -1.21 22.43 -8.94
CA GLY A 442 -0.85 23.76 -8.44
C GLY A 442 0.15 24.55 -9.28
N ARG A 443 -0.36 25.44 -10.15
CA ARG A 443 0.08 26.84 -10.26
C ARG A 443 -0.85 27.67 -11.17
N ASP A 444 -1.49 28.64 -10.54
CA ASP A 444 -2.05 29.91 -11.03
C ASP A 444 -2.62 30.00 -12.46
N GLY A 445 -3.95 30.14 -12.49
CA GLY A 445 -4.67 30.62 -13.66
C GLY A 445 -4.33 32.07 -13.98
N ARG A 446 -3.75 32.30 -15.17
CA ARG A 446 -3.97 33.53 -15.92
C ARG A 446 -4.43 33.20 -17.33
N ARG A 447 -5.68 33.58 -17.61
CA ARG A 447 -6.31 33.56 -18.93
C ARG A 447 -5.58 34.54 -19.85
N LEU A 448 -4.99 34.05 -20.93
CA LEU A 448 -4.61 34.90 -22.07
C LEU A 448 -5.85 35.08 -22.95
N GLN A 449 -6.46 36.26 -22.84
CA GLN A 449 -7.46 36.75 -23.79
C GLN A 449 -6.78 37.19 -25.07
N SER A 450 -7.27 36.67 -26.19
CA SER A 450 -6.99 37.17 -27.53
C SER A 450 -7.60 38.55 -27.75
N CYS A 451 -6.81 39.52 -28.18
CA CYS A 451 -7.32 40.69 -28.88
C CYS A 451 -6.43 40.98 -30.09
N GLY A 452 -7.00 40.88 -31.28
CA GLY A 452 -6.35 41.26 -32.52
C GLY A 452 -6.40 42.77 -32.74
N LYS A 453 -5.39 43.30 -33.43
CA LYS A 453 -5.52 44.42 -34.37
C LYS A 453 -4.25 44.54 -35.20
N CYS A 454 -4.44 44.55 -36.52
CA CYS A 454 -3.43 44.83 -37.54
C CYS A 454 -2.98 46.29 -37.46
N VAL A 455 -1.66 46.55 -37.54
CA VAL A 455 -1.06 47.73 -38.20
C VAL A 455 0.36 47.33 -38.67
N ARG A 456 0.65 47.50 -39.97
CA ARG A 456 2.03 47.57 -40.51
C ARG A 456 2.53 49.02 -40.39
N PRO A 457 3.84 49.24 -40.28
CA PRO A 457 4.52 49.81 -41.46
C PRO A 457 5.94 49.25 -41.71
N ASP A 458 6.38 49.50 -42.95
CA ASP A 458 7.62 49.08 -43.60
C ASP A 458 8.89 49.91 -43.23
N VAL A 459 10.03 49.38 -43.70
CA VAL A 459 11.29 49.98 -44.18
C VAL A 459 12.44 50.33 -43.20
N HIS A 460 13.53 49.54 -43.22
CA HIS A 460 14.87 49.84 -43.79
C HIS A 460 15.97 48.90 -43.22
N GLY A 461 16.79 48.30 -44.10
CA GLY A 461 18.04 47.56 -43.77
C GLY A 461 19.24 48.52 -43.52
N PRO A 462 20.53 48.05 -43.46
CA PRO A 462 21.11 46.90 -44.20
C PRO A 462 22.16 46.01 -43.46
N SER A 463 22.50 44.88 -44.13
CA SER A 463 23.78 44.09 -44.16
C SER A 463 24.33 43.47 -42.84
N SER A 464 24.85 42.23 -42.75
CA SER A 464 25.67 41.41 -43.66
C SER A 464 25.73 39.90 -43.27
N SER A 465 26.11 39.05 -44.26
CA SER A 465 26.67 37.66 -44.23
C SER A 465 25.84 36.51 -43.60
N ALA A 466 25.11 35.68 -44.35
CA ALA A 466 25.51 34.47 -45.11
C ALA A 466 26.21 33.39 -44.25
N LEU A 467 25.62 32.21 -43.98
CA LEU A 467 25.53 31.05 -44.87
C LEU A 467 24.40 30.05 -44.46
N THR A 468 23.82 29.42 -45.48
CA THR A 468 22.65 28.51 -45.55
C THR A 468 22.79 27.09 -44.96
N PRO A 469 21.65 26.39 -44.73
CA PRO A 469 21.48 25.06 -45.34
C PRO A 469 20.16 24.88 -46.10
N LEU A 470 20.22 24.03 -47.13
CA LEU A 470 19.18 23.73 -48.13
C LEU A 470 17.90 23.10 -47.53
N SER A 471 16.75 23.65 -47.94
CA SER A 471 15.43 23.03 -47.80
C SER A 471 14.96 22.44 -49.13
N VAL A 472 14.70 21.13 -49.17
CA VAL A 472 14.07 20.44 -50.31
C VAL A 472 12.56 20.40 -50.07
N SER A 473 11.79 21.10 -50.92
CA SER A 473 10.33 21.05 -50.94
C SER A 473 9.85 19.80 -51.70
N PHE A 474 8.86 19.08 -51.18
CA PHE A 474 8.09 18.11 -51.98
C PHE A 474 6.61 18.51 -52.03
N ARG A 475 6.18 18.91 -53.23
CA ARG A 475 4.80 19.21 -53.60
C ARG A 475 3.93 17.95 -53.54
N ARG A 476 2.76 18.08 -52.89
CA ARG A 476 1.63 17.14 -52.99
C ARG A 476 1.17 17.01 -54.45
N ARG A 477 1.18 15.79 -55.00
CA ARG A 477 0.37 15.41 -56.18
C ARG A 477 -0.72 14.42 -55.76
N ARG A 478 -1.98 14.83 -55.91
CA ARG A 478 -3.15 13.96 -55.89
C ARG A 478 -3.17 13.11 -57.18
N ARG A 479 -3.27 11.78 -57.07
CA ARG A 479 -3.87 10.90 -58.08
C ARG A 479 -4.65 9.78 -57.38
N ARG A 480 -5.96 9.69 -57.64
CA ARG A 480 -6.78 8.47 -57.48
C ARG A 480 -6.86 7.73 -58.84
N PRO A 481 -7.59 6.61 -58.98
CA PRO A 481 -7.11 5.24 -58.83
C PRO A 481 -7.13 4.47 -60.18
N ARG A 482 -6.44 3.33 -60.30
CA ARG A 482 -6.73 2.36 -61.37
C ARG A 482 -6.76 0.93 -60.82
N ARG A 483 -7.88 0.26 -61.12
CA ARG A 483 -8.12 -1.17 -60.99
C ARG A 483 -7.20 -1.93 -61.94
N CYS A 484 -6.68 -3.08 -61.51
CA CYS A 484 -6.33 -4.19 -62.39
C CYS A 484 -6.74 -5.50 -61.72
N CYS A 485 -7.57 -6.25 -62.43
CA CYS A 485 -8.02 -7.60 -62.10
C CYS A 485 -7.07 -8.66 -62.71
N ALA A 486 -7.15 -9.87 -62.13
CA ALA A 486 -6.76 -11.18 -62.68
C ALA A 486 -5.24 -11.49 -62.65
N ARG A 487 -4.76 -12.69 -62.28
CA ARG A 487 -5.28 -14.03 -62.54
C ARG A 487 -4.66 -15.05 -61.57
N ARG A 488 -5.45 -16.08 -61.21
CA ARG A 488 -5.01 -17.32 -60.55
C ARG A 488 -3.97 -18.06 -61.39
N ARG A 489 -2.90 -18.57 -60.77
CA ARG A 489 -2.28 -19.86 -61.12
C ARG A 489 -1.85 -20.59 -59.85
N ARG A 490 -2.09 -21.90 -59.87
CA ARG A 490 -1.96 -22.88 -58.79
C ARG A 490 -0.77 -23.79 -59.13
N VAL A 491 -0.02 -24.21 -58.10
CA VAL A 491 0.72 -25.51 -57.97
C VAL A 491 2.07 -25.61 -58.72
N PRO A 492 3.07 -26.44 -58.30
CA PRO A 492 3.48 -26.98 -56.98
C PRO A 492 4.97 -26.71 -56.62
N LEU A 493 5.36 -27.09 -55.40
CA LEU A 493 6.75 -27.34 -54.97
C LEU A 493 7.44 -28.45 -55.78
N PRO A 494 8.78 -28.43 -55.90
CA PRO A 494 9.55 -29.66 -55.85
C PRO A 494 10.79 -29.63 -54.92
N PHE A 495 10.90 -30.71 -54.15
CA PHE A 495 12.11 -31.49 -53.78
C PHE A 495 13.29 -30.89 -52.97
N SER A 496 13.35 -31.36 -51.71
CA SER A 496 14.42 -32.14 -51.04
C SER A 496 15.91 -31.76 -51.14
N PRO A 497 16.64 -31.77 -50.01
CA PRO A 497 18.07 -32.05 -49.99
C PRO A 497 18.38 -33.54 -49.73
N VAL A 498 19.37 -34.05 -50.48
CA VAL A 498 19.96 -35.38 -50.41
C VAL A 498 20.85 -35.52 -49.17
N LEU A 499 20.65 -36.61 -48.43
CA LEU A 499 21.51 -37.13 -47.36
C LEU A 499 22.59 -38.05 -47.95
N THR A 500 23.83 -37.91 -47.51
CA THR A 500 24.87 -38.94 -47.63
C THR A 500 24.88 -39.83 -46.38
N ARG A 501 24.76 -41.14 -46.62
CA ARG A 501 25.01 -42.36 -45.80
C ARG A 501 26.31 -42.27 -44.95
N ASP A 502 26.51 -42.87 -43.77
CA ASP A 502 26.00 -44.03 -43.00
C ASP A 502 26.14 -43.67 -41.48
N ASN A 503 25.43 -44.18 -40.46
CA ASN A 503 25.01 -45.55 -40.13
C ASN A 503 23.94 -45.51 -38.99
N LYS A 504 22.80 -46.21 -39.23
CA LYS A 504 21.90 -46.94 -38.30
C LYS A 504 21.19 -46.18 -37.14
N VAL A 505 19.88 -45.85 -37.21
CA VAL A 505 18.64 -46.72 -37.07
C VAL A 505 18.41 -47.13 -35.58
N LEU A 506 17.28 -46.90 -34.88
CA LEU A 506 15.85 -47.12 -35.21
C LEU A 506 14.89 -46.33 -34.26
N THR A 507 13.75 -45.96 -34.84
CA THR A 507 12.55 -45.19 -34.44
C THR A 507 11.65 -45.71 -33.30
N LEU A 508 10.89 -44.78 -32.66
CA LEU A 508 9.46 -44.97 -32.35
C LEU A 508 8.67 -43.64 -32.28
N LYS A 509 7.37 -43.75 -32.58
CA LYS A 509 6.47 -42.80 -33.27
C LYS A 509 5.76 -41.77 -32.37
N ARG A 510 5.34 -40.69 -33.04
CA ARG A 510 4.24 -39.77 -32.68
C ARG A 510 3.02 -40.48 -32.08
N LEU A 511 2.44 -39.89 -31.03
CA LEU A 511 1.00 -39.85 -30.78
C LEU A 511 0.64 -38.55 -30.04
N CYS A 512 -0.47 -37.95 -30.48
CA CYS A 512 -1.13 -36.76 -29.93
C CYS A 512 -1.45 -36.88 -28.44
N GLY A 513 -1.63 -35.73 -27.78
CA GLY A 513 -2.49 -35.62 -26.61
C GLY A 513 -1.85 -34.85 -25.46
N CYS A 514 -2.15 -33.55 -25.37
CA CYS A 514 -1.99 -32.80 -24.13
C CYS A 514 -3.01 -33.32 -23.11
N TYR A 515 -2.59 -34.15 -22.15
CA TYR A 515 -3.17 -34.26 -20.80
C TYR A 515 -2.19 -35.04 -19.90
N GLY A 516 -1.82 -34.45 -18.76
CA GLY A 516 -1.32 -35.15 -17.57
C GLY A 516 0.18 -35.49 -17.53
N ASN A 517 0.97 -34.76 -16.75
CA ASN A 517 2.28 -35.24 -16.28
C ASN A 517 2.58 -34.76 -14.86
N VAL A 518 2.01 -35.47 -13.87
CA VAL A 518 2.50 -35.51 -12.47
C VAL A 518 3.24 -36.85 -12.19
N SER A 519 3.31 -37.77 -13.15
CA SER A 519 3.86 -39.12 -12.91
C SER A 519 5.35 -39.30 -13.25
N LEU A 520 6.04 -38.30 -13.78
CA LEU A 520 7.43 -38.46 -14.27
C LEU A 520 8.53 -38.08 -13.26
N PHE A 521 8.17 -37.47 -12.12
CA PHE A 521 9.14 -37.14 -11.08
C PHE A 521 9.36 -38.27 -10.06
N LEU A 522 8.39 -39.18 -9.89
CA LEU A 522 8.46 -40.26 -8.89
C LEU A 522 9.36 -41.43 -9.32
N SER A 523 9.56 -41.66 -10.62
CA SER A 523 10.34 -42.81 -11.12
C SER A 523 11.86 -42.60 -11.04
N MET A 524 12.34 -41.35 -10.96
CA MET A 524 13.76 -41.03 -10.78
C MET A 524 14.20 -41.10 -9.31
N VAL A 525 13.30 -40.85 -8.36
CA VAL A 525 13.58 -40.91 -6.91
C VAL A 525 13.62 -42.37 -6.43
N ILE A 526 12.76 -43.23 -6.96
CA ILE A 526 12.71 -44.66 -6.60
C ILE A 526 13.94 -45.44 -7.08
N ASN A 527 14.61 -45.02 -8.16
CA ASN A 527 15.80 -45.70 -8.68
C ASN A 527 17.10 -45.31 -7.95
N ARG A 528 17.10 -44.22 -7.18
CA ARG A 528 18.27 -43.77 -6.39
C ARG A 528 18.29 -44.32 -4.96
N LEU A 529 17.17 -44.86 -4.47
CA LEU A 529 17.01 -45.43 -3.13
C LEU A 529 17.17 -46.97 -3.07
N ARG A 530 17.56 -47.62 -4.17
CA ARG A 530 17.70 -49.09 -4.27
C ARG A 530 19.10 -49.64 -3.99
N LYS A 531 19.99 -48.85 -3.41
CA LYS A 531 21.28 -49.32 -2.87
C LYS A 531 21.34 -48.94 -1.41
N GLN A 532 20.91 -49.85 -0.52
CA GLN A 532 21.27 -50.04 0.91
C GLN A 532 20.21 -51.01 1.52
N PRO A 533 20.57 -51.96 2.41
CA PRO A 533 19.67 -53.03 2.83
C PRO A 533 18.91 -52.66 4.11
N VAL A 534 17.60 -52.40 4.03
CA VAL A 534 16.74 -52.33 5.23
C VAL A 534 15.36 -52.92 4.92
N THR A 535 14.85 -53.71 5.87
CA THR A 535 13.61 -54.49 5.90
C THR A 535 12.34 -53.64 5.71
N TRP A 536 11.38 -54.16 4.93
CA TRP A 536 10.08 -53.50 4.66
C TRP A 536 8.98 -54.07 5.56
N LEU A 537 8.37 -53.25 6.41
CA LEU A 537 7.02 -53.49 6.93
C LEU A 537 6.02 -52.64 6.12
N GLY A 538 5.00 -53.29 5.57
CA GLY A 538 4.06 -52.71 4.62
C GLY A 538 3.03 -51.78 5.27
N LEU A 539 2.61 -50.77 4.51
CA LEU A 539 1.36 -50.04 4.74
C LEU A 539 0.68 -49.74 3.40
N THR A 540 -0.53 -50.25 3.25
CA THR A 540 -1.38 -50.14 2.05
C THR A 540 -2.16 -48.83 2.13
N LEU A 541 -2.10 -47.97 1.10
CA LEU A 541 -2.87 -46.71 1.04
C LEU A 541 -4.02 -46.84 0.04
N THR A 542 -5.26 -46.76 0.52
CA THR A 542 -6.49 -46.76 -0.29
C THR A 542 -6.90 -45.32 -0.60
N LEU A 543 -6.96 -44.94 -1.88
CA LEU A 543 -7.40 -43.61 -2.33
C LEU A 543 -8.91 -43.63 -2.67
N LEU A 544 -9.70 -42.86 -1.91
CA LEU A 544 -11.08 -42.51 -2.24
C LEU A 544 -11.09 -41.20 -3.06
N TYR A 545 -11.73 -41.24 -4.23
CA TYR A 545 -11.94 -40.12 -5.15
C TYR A 545 -13.05 -39.19 -4.61
N ALA A 546 -12.82 -37.87 -4.61
CA ALA A 546 -13.86 -36.85 -4.40
C ALA A 546 -13.69 -35.66 -5.36
N ASP A 547 -14.83 -35.16 -5.84
CA ASP A 547 -15.11 -34.20 -6.93
C ASP A 547 -14.41 -32.81 -6.81
N PRO A 548 -14.16 -32.09 -7.93
CA PRO A 548 -13.44 -30.82 -7.93
C PRO A 548 -14.41 -29.62 -7.91
N SER A 549 -14.82 -29.18 -6.71
CA SER A 549 -15.44 -27.86 -6.52
C SER A 549 -15.18 -27.31 -5.11
N SER A 550 -13.93 -27.13 -4.74
CA SER A 550 -13.53 -26.36 -3.56
C SER A 550 -12.04 -26.00 -3.63
N PHE A 551 -11.77 -24.70 -3.67
CA PHE A 551 -10.43 -24.12 -3.58
C PHE A 551 -9.91 -24.29 -2.14
N LEU A 552 -8.82 -25.03 -1.93
CA LEU A 552 -8.00 -24.95 -0.71
C LEU A 552 -6.53 -25.35 -0.99
N HIS A 553 -5.65 -24.34 -0.87
CA HIS A 553 -4.29 -24.33 -0.31
C HIS A 553 -3.24 -25.39 -0.73
N SER A 554 -2.16 -24.91 -1.37
CA SER A 554 -0.95 -25.68 -1.64
C SER A 554 -0.08 -25.85 -0.39
N ALA A 555 0.17 -27.09 0.04
CA ALA A 555 1.19 -27.42 1.03
C ALA A 555 2.56 -27.63 0.33
N THR A 556 3.63 -27.05 0.88
CA THR A 556 5.00 -27.19 0.38
C THR A 556 5.81 -27.96 1.43
N MET A 557 6.42 -29.09 1.06
CA MET A 557 7.15 -29.96 1.98
C MET A 557 8.65 -29.89 1.64
N SER A 558 9.48 -29.41 2.57
CA SER A 558 10.93 -29.34 2.44
C SER A 558 11.61 -30.34 3.37
N TRP A 559 12.68 -30.99 2.89
CA TRP A 559 13.48 -31.95 3.65
C TRP A 559 14.89 -31.39 3.87
N THR A 560 15.41 -31.51 5.08
CA THR A 560 16.84 -31.32 5.41
C THR A 560 17.36 -32.57 6.10
N VAL A 561 18.50 -33.08 5.62
CA VAL A 561 19.20 -34.23 6.22
C VAL A 561 20.47 -33.68 6.88
N SER A 562 20.57 -33.75 8.21
CA SER A 562 21.84 -33.66 8.93
C SER A 562 22.12 -35.01 9.60
N GLY A 563 23.38 -35.45 9.52
CA GLY A 563 23.83 -36.73 10.05
C GLY A 563 23.94 -36.75 11.58
N GLU A 564 23.95 -37.99 12.09
CA GLU A 564 24.26 -38.44 13.46
C GLU A 564 23.12 -38.46 14.49
N SER A 565 22.54 -39.67 14.60
CA SER A 565 22.11 -40.37 15.83
C SER A 565 21.30 -39.60 16.87
N SER A 566 19.98 -39.49 16.64
CA SER A 566 18.87 -39.63 17.61
C SER A 566 17.55 -39.43 16.84
N HIS A 567 16.66 -40.42 16.82
CA HIS A 567 15.40 -40.32 16.06
C HIS A 567 14.31 -39.61 16.86
N THR A 568 13.96 -38.39 16.48
CA THR A 568 12.76 -37.67 16.93
C THR A 568 11.95 -37.26 15.69
N LEU A 569 10.68 -37.64 15.64
CA LEU A 569 9.77 -37.31 14.53
C LEU A 569 9.08 -35.96 14.85
N ILE A 570 9.25 -34.95 14.01
CA ILE A 570 8.57 -33.65 14.16
C ILE A 570 7.59 -33.47 13.00
N LEU A 571 6.29 -33.44 13.31
CA LEU A 571 5.23 -33.02 12.39
C LEU A 571 4.92 -31.55 12.66
N VAL A 572 5.16 -30.69 11.67
CA VAL A 572 4.81 -29.26 11.75
C VAL A 572 3.43 -29.05 11.14
N PHE A 573 2.47 -28.64 11.97
CA PHE A 573 1.16 -28.13 11.55
C PHE A 573 1.05 -26.67 12.01
N ASN A 574 0.80 -25.74 11.10
CA ASN A 574 0.49 -24.32 11.37
C ASN A 574 1.27 -23.69 12.55
N HIS A 575 2.59 -23.57 12.40
CA HIS A 575 3.45 -22.65 13.18
C HIS A 575 3.33 -22.68 14.73
N ARG A 576 2.99 -23.82 15.36
CA ARG A 576 3.22 -24.03 16.81
C ARG A 576 4.12 -25.24 17.06
N LEU A 577 5.16 -25.05 17.87
CA LEU A 577 5.96 -26.13 18.47
C LEU A 577 5.26 -26.60 19.74
N LEU A 578 4.89 -27.87 19.84
CA LEU A 578 4.46 -28.50 21.08
C LEU A 578 5.48 -29.58 21.48
N PRO A 579 5.96 -29.61 22.74
CA PRO A 579 6.82 -30.68 23.22
C PRO A 579 5.99 -31.92 23.53
N ILE A 580 6.40 -33.09 23.04
CA ILE A 580 5.86 -34.37 23.50
C ILE A 580 7.02 -35.17 24.08
N PHE A 581 6.92 -35.47 25.38
CA PHE A 581 7.78 -36.40 26.10
C PHE A 581 7.64 -37.81 25.51
N VAL A 582 8.77 -38.46 25.26
CA VAL A 582 8.85 -39.86 24.84
C VAL A 582 8.80 -40.74 26.08
N ALA A 583 7.93 -41.74 26.08
CA ALA A 583 8.08 -42.95 26.89
C ALA A 583 8.58 -44.08 25.98
#